data_AF-A0A1J5S569-F1
#
_entry.id   AF-A0A1J5S569-F1
#
_cell.length_a   1.000
_cell.length_b   1.000
_cell.length_c   1.000
_cell.angle_alpha   90.00
_cell.angle_beta   90.00
_cell.angle_gamma   90.00
#
_symmetry.space_group_name_H-M   'P 1'
#
loop_
_entity.id
_entity.type
_entity.pdbx_description
1 polymer ?
#
loop_
_entity_poly.entity_id
_entity_poly.type
_entity_poly.pdbx_seq_one_letter_code
_entity_poly.pdbx_strand_id
1 'polypeptide(L)'
;MTPIWRFAIRFYLPLALAFSFLSLLPFSPEMNAGKSSMDFLADFHIGIIGLQLPLTAQIERTWLLDGTLLLMALVCVIWAFCLDFSKFFPSTLHMDVYFDVAGIGRTLATFSTVEIESGAITTDWIGSGREYENVVLASLEQHWKLRKVTGFPHVEEITRDHLHARGETLFEVERTSILRYRIRESRGHLNFQVDVPKHSPFRFKVEFVLRETPANHIRPSLWSLMARPWLVIAPEFKQIFVLEQGNLTAPFDHIVVGMTRIVLLPFPGFSNTLYVWRSVDSRNIPIGYAVYY
;
A
#
# COMPACT_ATOMS: atom_id res chain seq x y z
N MET A 1 -0.28 -23.03 -1.24
CA MET A 1 -1.29 -22.01 -1.61
C MET A 1 -0.63 -20.64 -1.58
N THR A 2 -0.57 -19.93 -2.71
CA THR A 2 0.03 -18.59 -2.78
C THR A 2 -0.77 -17.57 -1.95
N PRO A 3 -0.18 -16.44 -1.53
CA PRO A 3 -0.88 -15.38 -0.79
C PRO A 3 -2.16 -14.90 -1.51
N ILE A 4 -2.10 -14.83 -2.84
CA ILE A 4 -3.22 -14.44 -3.72
C ILE A 4 -4.42 -15.40 -3.57
N TRP A 5 -4.19 -16.71 -3.63
CA TRP A 5 -5.28 -17.69 -3.45
C TRP A 5 -5.88 -17.64 -2.04
N ARG A 6 -5.03 -17.45 -1.01
CA ARG A 6 -5.51 -17.27 0.36
C ARG A 6 -6.37 -16.02 0.49
N PHE A 7 -5.97 -14.93 -0.17
CA PHE A 7 -6.75 -13.70 -0.20
C PHE A 7 -8.10 -13.92 -0.90
N ALA A 8 -8.08 -14.51 -2.09
CA ALA A 8 -9.29 -14.72 -2.88
C ALA A 8 -10.32 -15.59 -2.13
N ILE A 9 -9.89 -16.69 -1.51
CA ILE A 9 -10.78 -17.55 -0.73
C ILE A 9 -11.29 -16.85 0.53
N ARG A 10 -10.46 -16.05 1.22
CA ARG A 10 -10.88 -15.43 2.48
C ARG A 10 -11.70 -14.16 2.31
N PHE A 11 -11.55 -13.47 1.19
CA PHE A 11 -12.26 -12.22 0.90
C PHE A 11 -13.42 -12.42 -0.08
N TYR A 12 -13.16 -13.00 -1.27
CA TYR A 12 -14.15 -13.09 -2.34
C TYR A 12 -15.16 -14.22 -2.15
N LEU A 13 -14.77 -15.37 -1.58
CA LEU A 13 -15.74 -16.45 -1.36
C LEU A 13 -16.86 -16.03 -0.39
N PRO A 14 -16.60 -15.41 0.78
CA PRO A 14 -17.67 -14.89 1.61
C PRO A 14 -18.55 -13.86 0.88
N LEU A 15 -17.96 -12.95 0.09
CA LEU A 15 -18.75 -11.99 -0.69
C LEU A 15 -19.63 -12.66 -1.76
N ALA A 16 -19.11 -13.68 -2.44
CA ALA A 16 -19.85 -14.46 -3.42
C ALA A 16 -21.00 -15.25 -2.78
N LEU A 17 -20.77 -15.84 -1.59
CA LEU A 17 -21.80 -16.50 -0.80
C LEU A 17 -22.87 -15.50 -0.34
N ALA A 18 -22.46 -14.31 0.13
CA ALA A 18 -23.40 -13.25 0.49
C ALA A 18 -24.29 -12.85 -0.68
N PHE A 19 -23.70 -12.64 -1.86
CA PHE A 19 -24.45 -12.34 -3.07
C PHE A 19 -25.38 -13.50 -3.47
N SER A 20 -24.93 -14.74 -3.32
CA SER A 20 -25.75 -15.93 -3.58
C SER A 20 -26.98 -15.98 -2.65
N PHE A 21 -26.81 -15.75 -1.35
CA PHE A 21 -27.92 -15.70 -0.40
C PHE A 21 -28.89 -14.54 -0.69
N LEU A 22 -28.38 -13.35 -1.03
CA LEU A 22 -29.22 -12.21 -1.41
C LEU A 22 -29.99 -12.47 -2.71
N SER A 23 -29.37 -13.16 -3.68
CA SER A 23 -30.03 -13.52 -4.93
C SER A 23 -31.19 -14.49 -4.75
N LEU A 24 -31.21 -15.27 -3.65
CA LEU A 24 -32.29 -16.20 -3.32
C LEU A 24 -33.52 -15.53 -2.69
N LEU A 25 -33.39 -14.29 -2.18
CA LEU A 25 -34.51 -13.54 -1.56
C LEU A 25 -35.70 -13.26 -2.50
N PRO A 26 -35.52 -12.79 -3.76
CA PRO A 26 -36.66 -12.58 -4.66
C PRO A 26 -37.34 -13.87 -5.12
N PHE A 27 -36.77 -15.05 -4.82
CA PHE A 27 -37.42 -16.35 -5.03
C PHE A 27 -38.29 -16.79 -3.84
N SER A 28 -38.42 -15.92 -2.82
CA SER A 28 -39.44 -16.02 -1.78
C SER A 28 -40.82 -15.78 -2.40
N PRO A 29 -41.79 -16.70 -2.27
CA PRO A 29 -43.08 -16.59 -2.94
C PRO A 29 -43.84 -15.33 -2.48
N GLU A 30 -44.17 -14.44 -3.42
CA GLU A 30 -44.96 -13.24 -3.14
C GLU A 30 -46.37 -13.59 -2.66
N MET A 31 -46.77 -13.02 -1.52
CA MET A 31 -48.11 -13.15 -0.99
C MET A 31 -49.06 -12.22 -1.77
N ASN A 32 -49.80 -12.76 -2.73
CA ASN A 32 -51.00 -12.08 -3.23
C ASN A 32 -52.08 -12.12 -2.14
N ALA A 33 -52.08 -11.09 -1.30
CA ALA A 33 -53.12 -10.83 -0.31
C ALA A 33 -54.43 -10.47 -1.01
N GLY A 34 -55.14 -11.48 -1.52
CA GLY A 34 -56.40 -11.26 -2.21
C GLY A 34 -56.91 -12.46 -2.99
N LYS A 35 -57.24 -13.56 -2.30
CA LYS A 35 -58.47 -14.37 -2.49
C LYS A 35 -58.33 -15.73 -1.80
N SER A 36 -59.33 -16.04 -0.98
CA SER A 36 -59.74 -17.35 -0.45
C SER A 36 -58.68 -18.42 -0.21
N SER A 37 -58.59 -18.84 1.05
CA SER A 37 -58.07 -20.13 1.49
C SER A 37 -58.71 -21.29 0.72
N MET A 38 -58.11 -21.72 -0.38
CA MET A 38 -58.11 -23.09 -0.92
C MET A 38 -57.15 -23.11 -2.11
N ASP A 39 -56.09 -23.91 -1.98
CA ASP A 39 -55.09 -24.24 -2.98
C ASP A 39 -54.43 -23.06 -3.71
N PHE A 40 -53.52 -22.39 -3.00
CA PHE A 40 -52.50 -21.54 -3.64
C PHE A 40 -51.46 -22.43 -4.34
N LEU A 41 -51.65 -22.68 -5.63
CA LEU A 41 -50.56 -23.05 -6.53
C LEU A 41 -49.78 -21.77 -6.85
N ALA A 42 -48.65 -21.57 -6.20
CA ALA A 42 -47.72 -20.53 -6.60
C ALA A 42 -46.99 -20.97 -7.88
N ASP A 43 -47.27 -20.30 -9.00
CA ASP A 43 -46.63 -20.58 -10.28
C ASP A 43 -45.17 -20.10 -10.27
N PHE A 44 -44.25 -21.02 -10.00
CA PHE A 44 -42.82 -20.75 -10.04
C PHE A 44 -42.34 -20.64 -11.50
N HIS A 45 -42.03 -19.43 -11.97
CA HIS A 45 -41.31 -19.24 -13.24
C HIS A 45 -39.81 -19.16 -12.96
N ILE A 46 -39.14 -20.31 -12.92
CA ILE A 46 -37.68 -20.35 -12.99
C ILE A 46 -37.30 -19.92 -14.40
N GLY A 47 -36.70 -18.73 -14.56
CA GLY A 47 -36.42 -18.10 -15.85
C GLY A 47 -35.51 -18.88 -16.84
N ILE A 48 -35.11 -20.13 -16.55
CA ILE A 48 -34.33 -20.97 -17.48
C ILE A 48 -34.82 -22.44 -17.52
N ILE A 49 -35.54 -22.95 -16.52
CA ILE A 49 -35.98 -24.36 -16.47
C ILE A 49 -37.38 -24.39 -15.88
N GLY A 50 -38.42 -24.35 -16.72
CA GLY A 50 -39.83 -24.27 -16.33
C GLY A 50 -40.36 -25.48 -15.55
N LEU A 51 -39.91 -25.64 -14.30
CA LEU A 51 -40.24 -26.73 -13.40
C LEU A 51 -41.28 -26.23 -12.39
N GLN A 52 -42.49 -26.81 -12.45
CA GLN A 52 -43.60 -26.50 -11.56
C GLN A 52 -43.54 -27.40 -10.32
N LEU A 53 -43.29 -26.82 -9.14
CA LEU A 53 -43.31 -27.54 -7.86
C LEU A 53 -44.52 -27.07 -7.03
N PRO A 54 -45.48 -27.95 -6.70
CA PRO A 54 -46.58 -27.59 -5.83
C PRO A 54 -46.08 -27.48 -4.38
N LEU A 55 -45.92 -26.26 -3.87
CA LEU A 55 -45.60 -26.00 -2.48
C LEU A 55 -46.88 -25.65 -1.71
N THR A 56 -47.34 -26.56 -0.86
CA THR A 56 -48.40 -26.28 0.12
C THR A 56 -47.95 -25.17 1.07
N ALA A 57 -48.72 -24.09 1.12
CA ALA A 57 -48.38 -22.84 1.78
C ALA A 57 -48.24 -22.98 3.32
N GLN A 58 -47.02 -23.18 3.82
CA GLN A 58 -46.64 -22.82 5.20
C GLN A 58 -46.17 -21.37 5.23
N ILE A 59 -47.14 -20.46 5.23
CA ILE A 59 -46.99 -19.00 5.15
C ILE A 59 -46.08 -18.42 6.26
N GLU A 60 -46.04 -19.01 7.45
CA GLU A 60 -45.21 -18.53 8.56
C GLU A 60 -43.70 -18.85 8.39
N ARG A 61 -43.35 -19.72 7.43
CA ARG A 61 -41.98 -20.26 7.29
C ARG A 61 -41.11 -19.48 6.30
N THR A 62 -41.71 -18.66 5.44
CA THR A 62 -40.99 -17.88 4.42
C THR A 62 -40.26 -16.69 5.01
N TRP A 63 -40.86 -15.96 5.96
CA TRP A 63 -40.19 -14.84 6.64
C TRP A 63 -38.98 -15.28 7.48
N LEU A 64 -39.07 -16.47 8.09
CA LEU A 64 -37.93 -17.08 8.80
C LEU A 64 -36.79 -17.46 7.85
N LEU A 65 -37.13 -17.97 6.65
CA LEU A 65 -36.14 -18.28 5.61
C LEU A 65 -35.47 -17.01 5.11
N ASP A 66 -36.25 -15.97 4.77
CA ASP A 66 -35.74 -14.70 4.28
C ASP A 66 -34.86 -14.00 5.32
N GLY A 67 -35.32 -14.00 6.58
CA GLY A 67 -34.53 -13.51 7.72
C GLY A 67 -33.22 -14.29 7.91
N THR A 68 -33.24 -15.61 7.72
CA THR A 68 -32.04 -16.46 7.81
C THR A 68 -31.07 -16.16 6.66
N LEU A 69 -31.57 -16.03 5.43
CA LEU A 69 -30.75 -15.70 4.26
C LEU A 69 -30.11 -14.31 4.40
N LEU A 70 -30.86 -13.32 4.87
CA LEU A 70 -30.35 -11.97 5.17
C LEU A 70 -29.27 -12.01 6.25
N LEU A 71 -29.51 -12.74 7.34
CA LEU A 71 -28.54 -12.90 8.41
C LEU A 71 -27.26 -13.57 7.92
N MET A 72 -27.37 -14.63 7.13
CA MET A 72 -26.23 -15.34 6.55
C MET A 72 -25.44 -14.45 5.58
N ALA A 73 -26.13 -13.67 4.73
CA ALA A 73 -25.48 -12.69 3.86
C ALA A 73 -24.72 -11.63 4.68
N LEU A 74 -25.34 -11.10 5.73
CA LEU A 74 -24.73 -10.12 6.63
C LEU A 74 -23.48 -10.69 7.33
N VAL A 75 -23.56 -11.91 7.85
CA VAL A 75 -22.41 -12.59 8.48
C VAL A 75 -21.26 -12.75 7.48
N CYS A 76 -21.56 -13.15 6.24
CA CYS A 76 -20.55 -13.30 5.20
C CYS A 76 -19.89 -11.97 4.82
N VAL A 77 -20.66 -10.89 4.73
CA VAL A 77 -20.14 -9.53 4.48
C VAL A 77 -19.27 -9.05 5.65
N ILE A 78 -19.74 -9.20 6.89
CA ILE A 78 -18.97 -8.84 8.09
C ILE A 78 -17.67 -9.65 8.13
N TRP A 79 -17.71 -10.94 7.82
CA TRP A 79 -16.53 -11.78 7.76
C TRP A 79 -15.50 -11.26 6.74
N ALA A 80 -15.94 -10.92 5.54
CA ALA A 80 -15.06 -10.37 4.50
C ALA A 80 -14.40 -9.05 4.94
N PHE A 81 -15.14 -8.14 5.57
CA PHE A 81 -14.60 -6.86 6.04
C PHE A 81 -13.78 -6.96 7.34
N CYS A 82 -13.99 -8.01 8.13
CA CYS A 82 -13.17 -8.35 9.28
C CYS A 82 -11.85 -9.04 8.90
N LEU A 83 -11.54 -9.19 7.62
CA LEU A 83 -10.25 -9.69 7.16
C LEU A 83 -9.12 -8.73 7.56
N ASP A 84 -8.02 -9.31 8.03
CA ASP A 84 -6.80 -8.57 8.32
C ASP A 84 -5.92 -8.47 7.07
N PHE A 85 -5.92 -7.30 6.41
CA PHE A 85 -5.22 -7.09 5.15
C PHE A 85 -3.69 -7.13 5.32
N SER A 86 -3.14 -6.81 6.50
CA SER A 86 -1.68 -6.77 6.70
C SER A 86 -1.02 -8.13 6.49
N LYS A 87 -1.75 -9.21 6.75
CA LYS A 87 -1.28 -10.60 6.58
C LYS A 87 -1.07 -11.04 5.13
N PHE A 88 -1.49 -10.22 4.16
CA PHE A 88 -1.33 -10.50 2.73
C PHE A 88 -0.20 -9.70 2.09
N PHE A 89 0.43 -8.80 2.83
CA PHE A 89 1.64 -8.12 2.39
C PHE A 89 2.87 -8.87 2.91
N PRO A 90 3.94 -8.99 2.10
CA PRO A 90 5.20 -9.51 2.58
C PRO A 90 5.79 -8.58 3.66
N SER A 91 6.33 -9.18 4.72
CA SER A 91 7.04 -8.44 5.77
C SER A 91 8.40 -7.92 5.30
N THR A 92 9.00 -8.57 4.30
CA THR A 92 10.29 -8.19 3.73
C THR A 92 10.10 -7.86 2.27
N LEU A 93 10.61 -6.70 1.86
CA LEU A 93 10.55 -6.20 0.48
C LEU A 93 11.97 -5.98 -0.01
N HIS A 94 12.28 -6.53 -1.18
CA HIS A 94 13.50 -6.21 -1.91
C HIS A 94 13.21 -5.09 -2.90
N MET A 95 14.15 -4.17 -3.07
CA MET A 95 13.95 -2.99 -3.89
C MET A 95 15.20 -2.56 -4.64
N ASP A 96 14.99 -2.08 -5.85
CA ASP A 96 15.95 -1.30 -6.62
C ASP A 96 15.53 0.18 -6.56
N VAL A 97 16.48 1.04 -6.18
CA VAL A 97 16.27 2.48 -5.99
C VAL A 97 17.01 3.26 -7.05
N TYR A 98 16.27 4.17 -7.68
CA TYR A 98 16.73 4.99 -8.79
C TYR A 98 16.51 6.47 -8.49
N PHE A 99 17.36 7.31 -9.09
CA PHE A 99 17.39 8.75 -8.85
C PHE A 99 17.14 9.54 -10.15
N ASP A 100 16.91 8.88 -11.29
CA ASP A 100 16.75 9.56 -12.57
C ASP A 100 15.50 10.46 -12.61
N VAL A 101 15.65 11.67 -13.16
CA VAL A 101 14.58 12.69 -13.20
C VAL A 101 13.34 12.18 -13.94
N ALA A 102 13.54 11.43 -15.03
CA ALA A 102 12.43 10.90 -15.83
C ALA A 102 11.58 9.89 -15.03
N GLY A 103 12.22 8.98 -14.30
CA GLY A 103 11.58 7.97 -13.46
C GLY A 103 10.90 8.54 -12.23
N ILE A 104 11.51 9.56 -11.60
CA ILE A 104 10.86 10.34 -10.54
C ILE A 104 9.58 11.00 -11.08
N GLY A 105 9.66 11.66 -12.24
CA GLY A 105 8.51 12.30 -12.88
C GLY A 105 7.39 11.31 -13.23
N ARG A 106 7.73 10.14 -13.81
CA ARG A 106 6.77 9.07 -14.09
C ARG A 106 6.09 8.56 -12.82
N THR A 107 6.87 8.34 -11.76
CA THR A 107 6.35 7.85 -10.48
C THR A 107 5.45 8.88 -9.81
N LEU A 108 5.86 10.15 -9.80
CA LEU A 108 5.07 11.28 -9.29
C LEU A 108 3.73 11.42 -10.04
N ALA A 109 3.73 11.25 -11.37
CA ALA A 109 2.52 11.32 -12.19
C ALA A 109 1.50 10.20 -11.89
N THR A 110 1.90 9.13 -11.18
CA THR A 110 0.94 8.12 -10.73
C THR A 110 0.06 8.63 -9.59
N PHE A 111 0.48 9.65 -8.85
CA PHE A 111 -0.27 10.26 -7.75
C PHE A 111 -1.24 11.32 -8.28
N SER A 112 -2.43 11.38 -7.70
CA SER A 112 -3.41 12.42 -8.00
C SER A 112 -2.99 13.78 -7.43
N THR A 113 -3.50 14.87 -7.99
CA THR A 113 -3.23 16.24 -7.50
C THR A 113 -3.49 16.38 -6.00
N VAL A 114 -4.60 15.82 -5.50
CA VAL A 114 -4.95 15.85 -4.07
C VAL A 114 -3.92 15.10 -3.21
N GLU A 115 -3.39 13.96 -3.70
CA GLU A 115 -2.35 13.20 -3.00
C GLU A 115 -1.02 13.99 -2.96
N ILE A 116 -0.66 14.65 -4.07
CA ILE A 116 0.53 15.50 -4.19
C ILE A 116 0.44 16.71 -3.24
N GLU A 117 -0.70 17.40 -3.23
CA GLU A 117 -0.97 18.54 -2.34
C GLU A 117 -0.95 18.12 -0.87
N SER A 118 -1.60 17.01 -0.53
CA SER A 118 -1.59 16.47 0.85
C SER A 118 -0.18 16.08 1.31
N GLY A 119 0.67 15.68 0.37
CA GLY A 119 2.08 15.39 0.59
C GLY A 119 2.97 16.64 0.60
N ALA A 120 2.42 17.86 0.48
CA ALA A 120 3.19 19.12 0.42
C ALA A 120 4.35 19.09 -0.59
N ILE A 121 4.18 18.36 -1.69
CA ILE A 121 5.21 18.20 -2.72
C ILE A 121 5.38 19.52 -3.47
N THR A 122 6.62 20.01 -3.58
CA THR A 122 6.90 21.26 -4.31
C THR A 122 6.63 21.11 -5.81
N THR A 123 6.09 22.16 -6.44
CA THR A 123 5.83 22.18 -7.88
C THR A 123 7.12 22.28 -8.70
N ASP A 124 8.12 23.01 -8.19
CA ASP A 124 9.47 23.10 -8.77
C ASP A 124 10.43 22.06 -8.17
N TRP A 125 10.04 20.79 -8.21
CA TRP A 125 10.84 19.73 -7.60
C TRP A 125 12.16 19.46 -8.33
N ILE A 126 12.24 19.78 -9.62
CA ILE A 126 13.49 19.61 -10.39
C ILE A 126 14.52 20.65 -9.92
N GLY A 127 14.11 21.92 -9.80
CA GLY A 127 14.97 22.99 -9.28
C GLY A 127 15.39 22.72 -7.83
N SER A 128 14.43 22.43 -6.96
CA SER A 128 14.70 22.10 -5.55
C SER A 128 15.48 20.80 -5.35
N GLY A 129 15.47 19.89 -6.33
CA GLY A 129 16.28 18.67 -6.30
C GLY A 129 17.78 18.93 -6.22
N ARG A 130 18.27 20.05 -6.79
CA ARG A 130 19.68 20.44 -6.68
C ARG A 130 20.06 20.95 -5.29
N GLU A 131 19.12 21.60 -4.61
CA GLU A 131 19.31 22.03 -3.22
C GLU A 131 19.56 20.81 -2.32
N TYR A 132 18.73 19.77 -2.49
CA TYR A 132 18.91 18.49 -1.81
C TYR A 132 20.29 17.88 -2.05
N GLU A 133 20.71 17.78 -3.31
CA GLU A 133 22.01 17.22 -3.68
C GLU A 133 23.15 17.94 -2.99
N ASN A 134 23.14 19.28 -2.99
CA ASN A 134 24.16 20.07 -2.32
C ASN A 134 24.22 19.79 -0.82
N VAL A 135 23.05 19.71 -0.15
CA VAL A 135 22.97 19.43 1.30
C VAL A 135 23.51 18.04 1.63
N VAL A 136 23.10 17.02 0.89
CA VAL A 136 23.51 15.64 1.16
C VAL A 136 24.97 15.40 0.82
N LEU A 137 25.41 15.86 -0.36
CA LEU A 137 26.79 15.66 -0.78
C LEU A 137 27.76 16.42 0.11
N ALA A 138 27.45 17.66 0.53
CA ALA A 138 28.27 18.40 1.50
C ALA A 138 28.38 17.66 2.84
N SER A 139 27.28 17.07 3.33
CA SER A 139 27.36 16.30 4.57
C SER A 139 28.12 15.00 4.41
N LEU A 140 27.91 14.28 3.30
CA LEU A 140 28.67 13.08 2.98
C LEU A 140 30.17 13.38 2.90
N GLU A 141 30.55 14.47 2.23
CA GLU A 141 31.94 14.93 2.15
C GLU A 141 32.53 15.23 3.53
N GLN A 142 31.78 15.94 4.38
CA GLN A 142 32.19 16.20 5.76
C GLN A 142 32.42 14.89 6.52
N HIS A 143 31.51 13.92 6.39
CA HIS A 143 31.64 12.61 7.02
C HIS A 143 32.86 11.85 6.48
N TRP A 144 33.09 11.82 5.18
CA TRP A 144 34.25 11.16 4.58
C TRP A 144 35.58 11.81 4.99
N LYS A 145 35.64 13.15 5.04
CA LYS A 145 36.82 13.89 5.54
C LYS A 145 37.14 13.52 6.98
N LEU A 146 36.14 13.52 7.87
CA LEU A 146 36.30 13.11 9.27
C LEU A 146 36.78 11.66 9.41
N ARG A 147 36.39 10.80 8.47
CA ARG A 147 36.71 9.37 8.46
C ARG A 147 37.93 8.99 7.62
N LYS A 148 38.60 9.96 6.99
CA LYS A 148 39.76 9.76 6.09
C LYS A 148 39.49 8.73 4.98
N VAL A 149 38.26 8.68 4.47
CA VAL A 149 37.93 7.85 3.31
C VAL A 149 38.66 8.42 2.09
N THR A 150 39.37 7.57 1.36
CA THR A 150 40.11 7.94 0.14
C THR A 150 39.46 7.30 -1.08
N GLY A 151 39.60 7.93 -2.25
CA GLY A 151 39.07 7.40 -3.51
C GLY A 151 37.59 7.69 -3.78
N PHE A 152 36.92 8.46 -2.92
CA PHE A 152 35.59 8.98 -3.23
C PHE A 152 35.71 10.10 -4.31
N PRO A 153 34.90 10.08 -5.40
CA PRO A 153 34.92 11.12 -6.42
C PRO A 153 34.62 12.50 -5.84
N HIS A 154 35.03 13.57 -6.51
CA HIS A 154 34.63 14.90 -6.06
C HIS A 154 33.11 15.04 -6.17
N VAL A 155 32.49 15.68 -5.18
CA VAL A 155 31.03 15.90 -5.10
C VAL A 155 30.47 16.49 -6.40
N GLU A 156 31.22 17.40 -7.02
CA GLU A 156 30.87 18.09 -8.27
C GLU A 156 30.82 17.16 -9.50
N GLU A 157 31.47 15.99 -9.44
CA GLU A 157 31.51 15.01 -10.53
C GLU A 157 30.36 13.99 -10.44
N ILE A 158 29.62 13.99 -9.34
CA ILE A 158 28.55 13.03 -9.07
C ILE A 158 27.23 13.59 -9.57
N THR A 159 26.62 12.87 -10.49
CA THR A 159 25.26 13.16 -10.97
C THR A 159 24.33 12.04 -10.53
N ARG A 160 23.01 12.28 -10.57
CA ARG A 160 22.00 11.27 -10.23
C ARG A 160 22.11 9.99 -11.05
N ASP A 161 22.58 10.09 -12.28
CA ASP A 161 22.73 8.96 -13.19
C ASP A 161 23.91 8.06 -12.81
N HIS A 162 24.83 8.54 -11.98
CA HIS A 162 25.95 7.76 -11.44
C HIS A 162 25.56 6.97 -10.18
N LEU A 163 24.34 7.17 -9.64
CA LEU A 163 23.89 6.59 -8.39
C LEU A 163 22.91 5.46 -8.62
N HIS A 164 23.28 4.28 -8.13
CA HIS A 164 22.39 3.12 -8.08
C HIS A 164 22.34 2.60 -6.66
N ALA A 165 21.15 2.25 -6.17
CA ALA A 165 21.01 1.64 -4.86
C ALA A 165 20.13 0.40 -4.92
N ARG A 166 20.51 -0.63 -4.18
CA ARG A 166 19.73 -1.86 -4.01
C ARG A 166 19.63 -2.21 -2.55
N GLY A 167 18.49 -2.75 -2.12
CA GLY A 167 18.36 -3.07 -0.72
C GLY A 167 17.12 -3.86 -0.36
N GLU A 168 16.94 -3.97 0.94
CA GLU A 168 15.82 -4.65 1.55
C GLU A 168 15.25 -3.83 2.70
N THR A 169 13.94 -3.92 2.88
CA THR A 169 13.24 -3.37 4.05
C THR A 169 12.42 -4.43 4.72
N LEU A 170 12.45 -4.42 6.05
CA LEU A 170 11.39 -4.93 6.88
C LEU A 170 10.28 -3.88 6.92
N PHE A 171 9.03 -4.31 6.70
CA PHE A 171 7.84 -3.48 6.75
C PHE A 171 6.73 -4.26 7.46
N GLU A 172 6.66 -4.11 8.77
CA GLU A 172 5.70 -4.80 9.61
C GLU A 172 4.50 -3.91 9.93
N VAL A 173 3.32 -4.40 9.56
CA VAL A 173 2.05 -3.72 9.81
C VAL A 173 1.18 -4.55 10.73
N GLU A 174 0.78 -3.94 11.85
CA GLU A 174 -0.16 -4.54 12.78
C GLU A 174 -1.57 -3.96 12.60
N ARG A 175 -2.58 -4.82 12.74
CA ARG A 175 -3.97 -4.38 12.79
C ARG A 175 -4.32 -3.99 14.22
N THR A 176 -4.81 -2.76 14.38
CA THR A 176 -5.24 -2.23 15.68
C THR A 176 -6.76 -2.28 15.86
N SER A 177 -7.54 -2.23 14.77
CA SER A 177 -9.00 -2.38 14.79
C SER A 177 -9.53 -2.77 13.41
N ILE A 178 -10.86 -2.83 13.25
CA ILE A 178 -11.49 -3.00 11.92
C ILE A 178 -11.08 -1.84 11.03
N LEU A 179 -10.44 -2.16 9.90
CA LEU A 179 -9.89 -1.18 8.94
C LEU A 179 -8.94 -0.14 9.55
N ARG A 180 -8.25 -0.46 10.66
CA ARG A 180 -7.23 0.40 11.26
C ARG A 180 -5.95 -0.38 11.46
N TYR A 181 -4.85 0.19 10.99
CA TYR A 181 -3.53 -0.44 11.01
C TYR A 181 -2.48 0.56 11.51
N ARG A 182 -1.35 0.02 11.97
CA ARG A 182 -0.17 0.79 12.34
C ARG A 182 1.07 0.12 11.74
N ILE A 183 1.96 0.92 11.16
CA ILE A 183 3.31 0.46 10.81
C ILE A 183 4.07 0.35 12.14
N ARG A 184 4.31 -0.88 12.57
CA ARG A 184 4.92 -1.18 13.89
C ARG A 184 6.44 -1.02 13.81
N GLU A 185 7.03 -1.60 12.78
CA GLU A 185 8.46 -1.53 12.54
C GLU A 185 8.67 -1.38 11.03
N SER A 186 9.52 -0.44 10.66
CA SER A 186 10.09 -0.43 9.34
C SER A 186 11.54 0.01 9.42
N ARG A 187 12.41 -0.89 9.00
CA ARG A 187 13.85 -0.67 8.96
C ARG A 187 14.41 -1.40 7.77
N GLY A 188 15.48 -0.89 7.21
CA GLY A 188 16.10 -1.53 6.09
C GLY A 188 17.45 -0.92 5.79
N HIS A 189 18.04 -1.41 4.71
CA HIS A 189 19.28 -0.86 4.23
C HIS A 189 19.31 -0.81 2.72
N LEU A 190 20.05 0.16 2.20
CA LEU A 190 20.36 0.35 0.80
C LEU A 190 21.87 0.28 0.64
N ASN A 191 22.32 -0.56 -0.29
CA ASN A 191 23.71 -0.62 -0.73
C ASN A 191 23.81 0.28 -1.97
N PHE A 192 24.49 1.41 -1.79
CA PHE A 192 24.75 2.37 -2.85
C PHE A 192 26.01 1.98 -3.60
N GLN A 193 25.95 2.13 -4.91
CA GLN A 193 27.08 2.08 -5.82
C GLN A 193 27.13 3.39 -6.59
N VAL A 194 28.31 4.02 -6.56
CA VAL A 194 28.62 5.26 -7.26
C VAL A 194 29.59 4.93 -8.39
N ASP A 195 29.12 5.07 -9.63
CA ASP A 195 29.87 4.74 -10.84
C ASP A 195 30.16 6.03 -11.64
N VAL A 196 31.23 6.74 -11.27
CA VAL A 196 31.70 7.93 -11.99
C VAL A 196 32.70 7.53 -13.08
N PRO A 197 32.57 8.02 -14.33
CA PRO A 197 33.53 7.75 -15.39
C PRO A 197 34.96 8.10 -14.96
N LYS A 198 35.93 7.23 -15.25
CA LYS A 198 37.37 7.36 -14.89
C LYS A 198 37.70 7.18 -13.40
N HIS A 199 36.73 6.87 -12.55
CA HIS A 199 36.95 6.49 -11.16
C HIS A 199 36.64 5.01 -10.93
N SER A 200 37.26 4.41 -9.92
CA SER A 200 36.85 3.09 -9.44
C SER A 200 35.46 3.18 -8.79
N PRO A 201 34.55 2.22 -9.03
CA PRO A 201 33.25 2.15 -8.36
C PRO A 201 33.41 2.27 -6.84
N PHE A 202 32.64 3.17 -6.24
CA PHE A 202 32.61 3.36 -4.78
C PHE A 202 31.31 2.80 -4.21
N ARG A 203 31.40 2.10 -3.08
CA ARG A 203 30.23 1.47 -2.44
C ARG A 203 30.10 1.89 -0.99
N PHE A 204 28.87 2.13 -0.56
CA PHE A 204 28.54 2.43 0.84
C PHE A 204 27.13 1.98 1.19
N LYS A 205 26.81 1.90 2.48
CA LYS A 205 25.52 1.46 2.97
C LYS A 205 24.78 2.62 3.63
N VAL A 206 23.47 2.65 3.43
CA VAL A 206 22.56 3.56 4.13
C VAL A 206 21.53 2.71 4.85
N GLU A 207 21.42 2.86 6.15
CA GLU A 207 20.34 2.29 6.93
C GLU A 207 19.22 3.32 7.07
N PHE A 208 17.98 2.86 7.05
CA PHE A 208 16.83 3.70 7.32
C PHE A 208 15.97 3.09 8.41
N VAL A 209 15.44 3.95 9.28
CA VAL A 209 14.66 3.56 10.46
C VAL A 209 13.41 4.43 10.52
N LEU A 210 12.26 3.80 10.70
CA LEU A 210 10.97 4.45 10.86
C LEU A 210 11.00 5.46 12.02
N ARG A 211 10.45 6.65 11.78
CA ARG A 211 10.18 7.65 12.80
C ARG A 211 8.79 7.44 13.36
N GLU A 212 8.63 7.58 14.66
CA GLU A 212 7.31 7.56 15.27
C GLU A 212 6.58 8.88 14.97
N THR A 213 5.69 8.83 13.97
CA THR A 213 4.87 9.96 13.56
C THR A 213 3.42 9.52 13.34
N PRO A 214 2.45 10.46 13.32
CA PRO A 214 1.06 10.13 13.00
C PRO A 214 0.85 9.46 11.65
N ALA A 215 1.78 9.66 10.70
CA ALA A 215 1.75 9.04 9.37
C ALA A 215 1.88 7.51 9.41
N ASN A 216 2.31 6.93 10.54
CA ASN A 216 2.39 5.48 10.73
C ASN A 216 1.01 4.83 10.96
N HIS A 217 -0.04 5.62 11.23
CA HIS A 217 -1.39 5.11 11.43
C HIS A 217 -2.18 5.13 10.13
N ILE A 218 -2.56 3.96 9.65
CA ILE A 218 -3.30 3.76 8.40
C ILE A 218 -4.77 3.55 8.75
N ARG A 219 -5.63 4.49 8.32
CA ARG A 219 -7.06 4.51 8.69
C ARG A 219 -7.94 4.72 7.45
N PRO A 220 -8.00 3.74 6.54
CA PRO A 220 -8.88 3.83 5.38
C PRO A 220 -10.35 3.90 5.82
N SER A 221 -11.12 4.76 5.15
CA SER A 221 -12.58 4.71 5.28
C SER A 221 -13.14 3.62 4.38
N LEU A 222 -14.22 2.94 4.81
CA LEU A 222 -14.88 1.94 3.98
C LEU A 222 -15.32 2.53 2.63
N TRP A 223 -15.91 3.72 2.66
CA TRP A 223 -16.36 4.43 1.45
C TRP A 223 -15.21 4.78 0.51
N SER A 224 -14.08 5.27 1.04
CA SER A 224 -12.90 5.53 0.21
C SER A 224 -12.39 4.26 -0.45
N LEU A 225 -12.40 3.11 0.25
CA LEU A 225 -11.95 1.84 -0.32
C LEU A 225 -12.85 1.31 -1.43
N MET A 226 -14.16 1.55 -1.33
CA MET A 226 -15.11 1.17 -2.37
C MET A 226 -14.93 2.02 -3.64
N ALA A 227 -14.70 3.32 -3.48
CA ALA A 227 -14.48 4.22 -4.62
C ALA A 227 -13.05 4.12 -5.20
N ARG A 228 -12.07 3.89 -4.33
CA ARG A 228 -10.64 3.78 -4.64
C ARG A 228 -10.09 2.60 -3.85
N PRO A 229 -9.94 1.42 -4.48
CA PRO A 229 -9.44 0.21 -3.80
C PRO A 229 -7.96 0.26 -3.42
N TRP A 230 -7.41 1.46 -3.24
CA TRP A 230 -6.04 1.75 -2.86
C TRP A 230 -5.97 2.93 -1.91
N LEU A 231 -4.87 3.04 -1.19
CA LEU A 231 -4.57 4.16 -0.30
C LEU A 231 -3.10 4.55 -0.43
N VAL A 232 -2.77 5.82 -0.21
CA VAL A 232 -1.38 6.28 -0.16
C VAL A 232 -0.92 6.32 1.29
N ILE A 233 0.21 5.70 1.57
CA ILE A 233 0.93 5.85 2.84
C ILE A 233 2.14 6.74 2.63
N ALA A 234 2.54 7.46 3.67
CA ALA A 234 3.70 8.35 3.66
C ALA A 234 4.49 8.28 4.98
N PRO A 235 4.96 7.08 5.40
CA PRO A 235 5.83 6.95 6.57
C PRO A 235 7.10 7.79 6.45
N GLU A 236 7.59 8.27 7.59
CA GLU A 236 8.81 9.06 7.69
C GLU A 236 9.96 8.23 8.23
N PHE A 237 11.14 8.39 7.64
CA PHE A 237 12.33 7.63 7.97
C PHE A 237 13.49 8.56 8.31
N LYS A 238 14.29 8.15 9.30
CA LYS A 238 15.65 8.67 9.50
C LYS A 238 16.60 7.87 8.62
N GLN A 239 17.50 8.54 7.93
CA GLN A 239 18.61 7.87 7.22
C GLN A 239 19.90 7.96 8.04
N ILE A 240 20.63 6.86 8.08
CA ILE A 240 21.88 6.70 8.83
C ILE A 240 22.92 6.18 7.84
N PHE A 241 24.02 6.90 7.68
CA PHE A 241 25.11 6.45 6.83
C PHE A 241 25.96 5.42 7.58
N VAL A 242 26.22 4.29 6.92
CA VAL A 242 27.08 3.22 7.42
C VAL A 242 28.14 2.93 6.37
N LEU A 243 29.39 3.22 6.69
CA LEU A 243 30.53 2.86 5.84
C LEU A 243 30.89 1.40 6.12
N GLU A 244 31.13 0.60 5.08
CA GLU A 244 31.61 -0.79 5.26
C GLU A 244 33.01 -0.82 5.91
N GLN A 245 33.82 0.21 5.67
CA GLN A 245 35.14 0.36 6.28
C GLN A 245 35.03 0.99 7.68
N GLY A 246 34.73 0.13 8.66
CA GLY A 246 34.65 0.46 10.08
C GLY A 246 33.22 0.70 10.53
N ASN A 247 32.78 -0.08 11.53
CA ASN A 247 31.46 -0.02 12.18
C ASN A 247 31.18 1.37 12.79
N LEU A 248 30.95 2.36 11.95
CA LEU A 248 30.85 3.76 12.31
C LEU A 248 29.53 4.28 11.76
N THR A 249 28.50 4.19 12.60
CA THR A 249 27.18 4.75 12.35
C THR A 249 27.22 6.25 12.61
N ALA A 250 26.91 7.06 11.60
CA ALA A 250 26.67 8.48 11.78
C ALA A 250 25.19 8.78 11.45
N PRO A 251 24.37 9.15 12.46
CA PRO A 251 23.01 9.58 12.18
C PRO A 251 23.08 10.86 11.35
N PHE A 252 22.46 10.83 10.17
CA PHE A 252 22.32 12.00 9.34
C PHE A 252 20.93 12.59 9.58
N ASP A 253 20.83 13.90 9.80
CA ASP A 253 19.56 14.57 10.10
C ASP A 253 18.74 14.81 8.82
N HIS A 254 18.43 13.70 8.16
CA HIS A 254 17.74 13.68 6.89
C HIS A 254 16.47 12.85 7.00
N ILE A 255 15.34 13.53 6.82
CA ILE A 255 14.02 12.94 6.90
C ILE A 255 13.56 12.62 5.47
N VAL A 256 13.44 11.33 5.19
CA VAL A 256 12.85 10.84 3.95
C VAL A 256 11.45 10.35 4.21
N VAL A 257 10.52 10.79 3.39
CA VAL A 257 9.15 10.33 3.35
C VAL A 257 9.03 9.33 2.20
N GLY A 258 8.59 8.11 2.49
CA GLY A 258 8.32 7.10 1.48
C GLY A 258 6.86 7.12 1.08
N MET A 259 6.51 7.79 -0.01
CA MET A 259 5.14 7.84 -0.51
C MET A 259 4.85 6.62 -1.38
N THR A 260 3.95 5.75 -0.93
CA THR A 260 3.63 4.48 -1.59
C THR A 260 2.13 4.30 -1.71
N ARG A 261 1.64 3.91 -2.89
CA ARG A 261 0.25 3.47 -3.05
C ARG A 261 0.16 1.99 -2.72
N ILE A 262 -0.63 1.68 -1.69
CA ILE A 262 -1.01 0.33 -1.32
C ILE A 262 -2.34 0.02 -1.98
N VAL A 263 -2.34 -0.97 -2.87
CA VAL A 263 -3.56 -1.52 -3.46
C VAL A 263 -4.09 -2.59 -2.51
N LEU A 264 -5.36 -2.51 -2.13
CA LEU A 264 -6.02 -3.52 -1.31
C LEU A 264 -6.87 -4.48 -2.16
N LEU A 265 -7.50 -3.98 -3.22
CA LEU A 265 -8.33 -4.75 -4.14
C LEU A 265 -7.95 -4.45 -5.61
N PRO A 266 -8.06 -5.42 -6.53
CA PRO A 266 -8.57 -6.77 -6.29
C PRO A 266 -7.56 -7.71 -5.63
N PHE A 267 -6.28 -7.34 -5.63
CA PHE A 267 -5.23 -8.11 -4.96
C PHE A 267 -4.34 -7.14 -4.18
N PRO A 268 -3.97 -7.49 -2.93
CA PRO A 268 -3.01 -6.73 -2.15
C PRO A 268 -1.68 -6.56 -2.90
N GLY A 269 -1.20 -5.32 -3.01
CA GLY A 269 0.06 -5.02 -3.69
C GLY A 269 0.60 -3.63 -3.37
N PHE A 270 1.87 -3.42 -3.72
CA PHE A 270 2.57 -2.14 -3.59
C PHE A 270 2.82 -1.55 -4.97
N SER A 271 2.60 -0.24 -5.11
CA SER A 271 3.18 0.52 -6.21
C SER A 271 4.67 0.77 -5.95
N ASN A 272 5.34 1.36 -6.94
CA ASN A 272 6.61 2.02 -6.70
C ASN A 272 6.46 3.06 -5.57
N THR A 273 7.51 3.20 -4.77
CA THR A 273 7.58 4.22 -3.72
C THR A 273 8.29 5.44 -4.26
N LEU A 274 7.69 6.61 -4.11
CA LEU A 274 8.37 7.87 -4.32
C LEU A 274 9.08 8.29 -3.03
N TYR A 275 10.39 8.50 -3.10
CA TYR A 275 11.15 9.07 -1.99
C TYR A 275 11.16 10.58 -2.07
N VAL A 276 10.77 11.19 -0.96
CA VAL A 276 10.60 12.63 -0.87
C VAL A 276 11.36 13.12 0.34
N TRP A 277 12.30 14.03 0.14
CA TRP A 277 13.02 14.70 1.22
C TRP A 277 12.14 15.79 1.81
N ARG A 278 12.04 15.84 3.14
CA ARG A 278 11.47 16.99 3.85
C ARG A 278 12.55 18.05 4.10
N SER A 279 12.49 19.13 3.35
CA SER A 279 13.34 20.31 3.55
C SER A 279 13.03 21.02 4.88
N VAL A 280 13.94 21.89 5.31
CA VAL A 280 13.83 22.72 6.52
C VAL A 280 12.56 23.58 6.50
N ASP A 281 12.15 24.05 5.32
CA ASP A 281 10.92 24.81 5.12
C ASP A 281 9.64 23.94 5.15
N SER A 282 9.75 22.67 5.55
CA SER A 282 8.67 21.67 5.51
C SER A 282 8.10 21.39 4.11
N ARG A 283 8.79 21.84 3.05
CA ARG A 283 8.49 21.46 1.67
C ARG A 283 9.06 20.09 1.37
N ASN A 284 8.30 19.29 0.64
CA ASN A 284 8.66 17.92 0.31
C ASN A 284 9.17 17.86 -1.15
N ILE A 285 10.42 17.43 -1.33
CA ILE A 285 11.14 17.44 -2.61
C ILE A 285 11.38 15.99 -3.06
N PRO A 286 10.82 15.56 -4.20
CA PRO A 286 11.12 14.27 -4.81
C PRO A 286 12.62 14.08 -5.10
N ILE A 287 13.20 13.02 -4.53
CA ILE A 287 14.64 12.75 -4.63
C ILE A 287 14.96 11.41 -5.31
N GLY A 288 14.03 10.45 -5.32
CA GLY A 288 14.23 9.15 -5.94
C GLY A 288 12.95 8.32 -5.92
N TYR A 289 13.04 7.09 -6.42
CA TYR A 289 11.95 6.13 -6.35
C TYR A 289 12.47 4.70 -6.20
N ALA A 290 11.65 3.84 -5.59
CA ALA A 290 11.93 2.43 -5.41
C ALA A 290 10.98 1.56 -6.22
N VAL A 291 11.52 0.53 -6.83
CA VAL A 291 10.79 -0.53 -7.55
C VAL A 291 10.98 -1.83 -6.77
N TYR A 292 9.87 -2.47 -6.40
CA TYR A 292 9.86 -3.73 -5.65
C TYR A 292 9.83 -4.93 -6.61
N TYR A 293 10.50 -6.02 -6.23
CA TYR A 293 10.53 -7.29 -6.98
C TYR A 293 10.44 -8.52 -6.07
#